data_AF-A0A662IJL7-F1
#
_entry.id   AF-A0A662IJL7-F1
#
_cell.length_a   1.000
_cell.length_b   1.000
_cell.length_c   1.000
_cell.angle_alpha   90.00
_cell.angle_beta   90.00
_cell.angle_gamma   90.00
#
_symmetry.space_group_name_H-M   'P 1'
#
loop_
_entity.id
_entity.type
_entity.pdbx_description
1 polymer ?
#
loop_
_entity_poly.entity_id
_entity_poly.type
_entity_poly.pdbx_seq_one_letter_code
_entity_poly.pdbx_strand_id
1 'polypeptide(L)'
;MAENSLVLEFGEKPVIRLYISTGLYMFEPKVYDLIPKRVDMGSEKAVEFENAILPELTKQRKVYAMVIPKGVWCPVNTLKELEKAEQIFRVLHRESLD
;
A
#
# COMPACT_ATOMS: atom_id res chain seq x y z
N MET A 1 -25.16 22.49 -8.65
CA MET A 1 -24.76 22.46 -7.24
C MET A 1 -25.85 21.69 -6.50
N ALA A 2 -25.48 20.75 -5.63
CA ALA A 2 -26.47 19.87 -5.00
C ALA A 2 -27.41 20.68 -4.09
N GLU A 3 -28.69 20.76 -4.45
CA GLU A 3 -29.72 21.39 -3.63
C GLU A 3 -29.92 20.54 -2.35
N ASN A 4 -29.80 21.19 -1.19
CA ASN A 4 -30.27 20.78 0.14
C ASN A 4 -29.25 20.29 1.17
N SER A 5 -27.97 20.06 0.84
CA SER A 5 -26.89 19.76 1.83
C SER A 5 -27.25 18.74 2.93
N LEU A 6 -28.20 17.84 2.66
CA LEU A 6 -28.84 17.00 3.66
C LEU A 6 -28.07 15.69 3.76
N VAL A 7 -27.52 15.39 4.94
CA VAL A 7 -26.84 14.12 5.20
C VAL A 7 -27.90 13.04 5.42
N LEU A 8 -27.97 12.06 4.52
CA LEU A 8 -28.94 10.95 4.59
C LEU A 8 -28.48 9.80 5.48
N GLU A 9 -27.17 9.58 5.57
CA GLU A 9 -26.57 8.49 6.35
C GLU A 9 -25.14 8.89 6.78
N PHE A 10 -24.75 8.47 7.99
CA PHE A 10 -23.38 8.59 8.48
C PHE A 10 -22.82 7.19 8.75
N GLY A 11 -21.69 6.87 8.13
CA GLY A 11 -20.93 5.64 8.38
C GLY A 11 -19.51 5.98 8.79
N GLU A 12 -19.09 5.54 9.98
CA GLU A 12 -17.70 5.72 10.41
C GLU A 12 -16.78 4.76 9.63
N LYS A 13 -15.82 5.33 8.88
CA LYS A 13 -14.79 4.59 8.12
C LYS A 13 -15.37 3.53 7.19
N PRO A 14 -16.13 3.97 6.15
CA PRO A 14 -16.71 3.04 5.19
C PRO A 14 -15.63 2.24 4.48
N VAL A 15 -15.98 1.04 4.02
CA VAL A 15 -15.06 0.20 3.25
C VAL A 15 -14.86 0.82 1.87
N ILE A 16 -13.62 1.24 1.59
CA ILE A 16 -13.24 1.77 0.28
C ILE A 16 -13.08 0.60 -0.70
N ARG A 17 -13.81 0.65 -1.83
CA ARG A 17 -13.74 -0.36 -2.92
C ARG A 17 -12.72 0.02 -3.99
N LEU A 18 -11.53 0.44 -3.55
CA LEU A 18 -10.39 0.77 -4.41
C LEU A 18 -9.19 -0.04 -3.95
N TYR A 19 -8.45 -0.59 -4.90
CA TYR A 19 -7.16 -1.20 -4.58
C TYR A 19 -6.12 -0.12 -4.30
N ILE A 20 -5.34 -0.34 -3.26
CA ILE A 20 -4.21 0.49 -2.87
C ILE A 20 -2.93 -0.35 -2.89
N SER A 21 -1.77 0.29 -3.06
CA SER A 21 -0.49 -0.40 -2.93
C SER A 21 -0.31 -0.88 -1.50
N THR A 22 0.10 -2.14 -1.33
CA THR A 22 0.45 -2.71 -0.03
C THR A 22 1.95 -2.56 0.29
N GLY A 23 2.72 -1.87 -0.57
CA GLY A 23 4.18 -1.77 -0.49
C GLY A 23 4.93 -3.05 -0.85
N LEU A 24 4.22 -4.08 -1.32
CA LEU A 24 4.83 -5.32 -1.81
C LEU A 24 5.06 -5.21 -3.31
N TYR A 25 6.32 -5.37 -3.71
CA TYR A 25 6.70 -5.31 -5.11
C TYR A 25 7.60 -6.47 -5.51
N MET A 26 7.45 -6.91 -6.75
CA MET A 26 8.32 -7.88 -7.40
C MET A 26 8.75 -7.30 -8.74
N PHE A 27 10.06 -7.24 -8.98
CA PHE A 27 10.64 -6.63 -10.17
C PHE A 27 11.57 -7.59 -10.88
N GLU A 28 11.50 -7.59 -12.21
CA GLU A 28 12.58 -8.10 -13.04
C GLU A 28 13.84 -7.23 -12.83
N PRO A 29 15.05 -7.81 -12.77
CA PRO A 29 16.28 -7.06 -12.53
C PRO A 29 16.49 -5.87 -13.48
N LYS A 30 15.98 -5.96 -14.71
CA LYS A 30 16.08 -4.88 -15.71
C LYS A 30 15.37 -3.58 -15.29
N VAL A 31 14.47 -3.62 -14.31
CA VAL A 31 13.83 -2.41 -13.76
C VAL A 31 14.86 -1.52 -13.07
N TYR A 32 15.91 -2.09 -12.46
CA TYR A 32 16.97 -1.33 -11.77
C TYR A 32 17.74 -0.40 -12.73
N ASP A 33 17.78 -0.71 -14.03
CA ASP A 33 18.39 0.15 -15.06
C ASP A 33 17.69 1.52 -15.20
N LEU A 34 16.46 1.65 -14.67
CA LEU A 34 15.72 2.91 -14.66
C LEU A 34 16.13 3.82 -13.49
N ILE A 35 16.64 3.26 -12.40
CA ILE A 35 17.01 4.01 -11.20
C ILE A 35 18.03 5.12 -11.51
N PRO A 36 19.22 4.83 -12.06
CA PRO A 36 20.21 5.90 -12.33
C PRO A 36 19.75 6.92 -13.37
N LYS A 37 18.69 6.61 -14.14
CA LYS A 37 18.12 7.52 -15.15
C LYS A 37 17.05 8.44 -14.59
N ARG A 38 16.44 8.09 -13.46
CA ARG A 38 15.25 8.77 -12.91
C ARG A 38 15.45 9.26 -11.48
N VAL A 39 16.48 8.77 -10.79
CA VAL A 39 16.78 9.11 -9.41
C VAL A 39 18.14 9.81 -9.38
N ASP A 40 18.13 11.07 -9.00
CA ASP A 40 19.35 11.81 -8.67
C ASP A 40 19.77 11.45 -7.25
N MET A 41 20.82 10.63 -7.15
CA MET A 41 21.38 10.17 -5.87
C MET A 41 22.10 11.29 -5.08
N GLY A 42 22.38 12.43 -5.71
CA GLY A 42 22.99 13.60 -5.07
C GLY A 42 21.97 14.63 -4.56
N SER A 43 20.67 14.40 -4.77
CA SER A 43 19.63 15.33 -4.35
C SER A 43 19.52 15.40 -2.83
N GLU A 44 19.30 16.59 -2.28
CA GLU A 44 19.01 16.78 -0.85
C GLU A 44 17.69 16.13 -0.41
N LYS A 45 16.80 15.81 -1.37
CA LYS A 45 15.52 15.16 -1.10
C LYS A 45 15.52 13.74 -1.63
N ALA A 46 15.04 12.81 -0.81
CA ALA A 46 14.78 11.46 -1.25
C ALA A 46 13.75 11.45 -2.39
N VAL A 47 14.07 10.72 -3.46
CA VAL A 47 13.14 10.49 -4.57
C VAL A 47 12.34 9.24 -4.27
N GLU A 48 11.03 9.40 -4.09
CA GLU A 48 10.13 8.28 -3.84
C GLU A 48 9.97 7.40 -5.09
N PHE A 49 10.18 6.10 -4.91
CA PHE A 49 10.10 5.10 -5.96
C PHE A 49 8.75 5.12 -6.68
N GLU A 50 7.66 5.21 -5.92
CA GLU A 50 6.28 5.25 -6.38
C GLU A 50 5.99 6.45 -7.29
N ASN A 51 6.72 7.55 -7.10
CA ASN A 51 6.55 8.78 -7.85
C ASN A 51 7.45 8.84 -9.08
N ALA A 52 8.62 8.19 -9.05
CA ALA A 52 9.61 8.27 -10.13
C ALA A 52 9.56 7.08 -11.10
N ILE A 53 9.47 5.85 -10.58
CA ILE A 53 9.66 4.62 -11.37
C ILE A 53 8.34 4.00 -11.81
N LEU A 54 7.36 3.85 -10.90
CA LEU A 54 6.07 3.23 -11.25
C LEU A 54 5.33 3.96 -12.37
N PRO A 55 5.30 5.31 -12.46
CA PRO A 55 4.64 5.99 -13.56
C PRO A 55 5.31 5.71 -14.91
N GLU A 56 6.64 5.56 -14.94
CA GLU A 56 7.38 5.22 -16.16
C GLU A 56 7.04 3.80 -16.65
N LEU A 57 7.08 2.81 -15.75
CA LEU A 57 6.69 1.45 -16.08
C LEU A 57 5.22 1.36 -16.51
N THR A 58 4.35 2.16 -15.90
CA THR A 58 2.92 2.21 -16.23
C THR A 58 2.70 2.76 -17.65
N LYS A 59 3.40 3.84 -18.04
CA LYS A 59 3.39 4.37 -19.42
C LYS A 59 3.82 3.32 -20.44
N GLN A 60 4.76 2.46 -20.06
CA GLN A 60 5.22 1.34 -20.89
C GLN A 60 4.31 0.10 -20.83
N ARG A 61 3.19 0.14 -20.10
CA ARG A 61 2.27 -1.00 -19.87
C ARG A 61 2.96 -2.23 -19.25
N LYS A 62 3.90 -2.00 -18.33
CA LYS A 62 4.71 -3.04 -17.66
C LYS A 62 4.37 -3.23 -16.18
N VAL A 63 3.29 -2.65 -15.69
CA VAL A 63 2.83 -2.79 -14.30
C VAL A 63 1.59 -3.67 -14.27
N TYR A 64 1.65 -4.72 -13.44
CA TYR A 64 0.54 -5.62 -13.16
C TYR A 64 0.25 -5.58 -11.66
N ALA A 65 -1.01 -5.84 -11.28
CA ALA A 65 -1.43 -5.89 -9.89
C ALA A 65 -1.71 -7.34 -9.47
N MET A 66 -1.13 -7.75 -8.34
CA MET A 66 -1.56 -8.95 -7.61
C MET A 66 -2.47 -8.49 -6.46
N VAL A 67 -3.73 -8.89 -6.49
CA VAL A 67 -4.71 -8.48 -5.48
C VAL A 67 -4.54 -9.34 -4.23
N ILE A 68 -4.17 -8.72 -3.11
CA ILE A 68 -4.13 -9.37 -1.80
C ILE A 68 -5.55 -9.40 -1.20
N PRO A 69 -6.07 -10.57 -0.80
CA PRO A 69 -7.38 -10.65 -0.17
C PRO A 69 -7.46 -9.84 1.13
N LYS A 70 -8.66 -9.32 1.43
CA LYS A 70 -8.92 -8.60 2.67
C LYS A 70 -8.63 -9.50 3.88
N GLY A 71 -7.97 -8.94 4.88
CA GLY A 71 -7.64 -9.65 6.13
C GLY A 71 -6.28 -10.37 6.11
N VAL A 72 -5.64 -10.50 4.95
CA VAL A 72 -4.29 -11.11 4.84
C VAL A 72 -3.20 -10.08 5.13
N TRP A 73 -3.39 -8.84 4.66
CA TRP A 73 -2.44 -7.75 4.88
C TRP A 73 -2.86 -6.87 6.07
N CYS A 74 -1.94 -6.65 7.01
CA CYS A 74 -2.14 -5.82 8.20
C CYS A 74 -1.07 -4.71 8.25
N PRO A 75 -1.34 -3.52 7.68
CA PRO A 75 -0.41 -2.40 7.83
C PRO A 75 -0.40 -1.91 9.28
N VAL A 76 0.78 -1.56 9.79
CA VAL A 76 0.98 -1.01 11.14
C VAL A 76 1.54 0.39 11.01
N ASN A 77 0.65 1.36 10.89
CA ASN A 77 1.00 2.78 10.76
C ASN A 77 0.55 3.60 11.98
N THR A 78 -0.35 3.03 12.80
CA THR A 78 -0.94 3.67 13.98
C THR A 78 -0.90 2.73 15.19
N LEU A 79 -1.06 3.30 16.39
CA LEU A 79 -1.12 2.53 17.63
C LEU A 79 -2.24 1.47 17.63
N LYS A 80 -3.42 1.82 17.11
CA LYS A 80 -4.56 0.89 17.00
C LYS A 80 -4.23 -0.34 16.15
N GLU A 81 -3.44 -0.15 15.09
CA GLU A 81 -3.03 -1.25 14.21
C GLU A 81 -1.95 -2.10 14.87
N LEU A 82 -1.05 -1.49 15.66
CA LEU A 82 -0.05 -2.21 16.44
C LEU A 82 -0.71 -3.15 17.47
N GLU A 83 -1.63 -2.63 18.27
CA GLU A 83 -2.39 -3.41 19.27
C GLU A 83 -3.13 -4.59 18.61
N LYS A 84 -3.74 -4.34 17.44
CA LYS A 84 -4.41 -5.39 16.67
C LYS A 84 -3.42 -6.46 16.18
N ALA A 85 -2.26 -6.06 15.68
CA ALA A 85 -1.23 -6.99 15.22
C ALA A 85 -0.73 -7.87 16.38
N GLU A 86 -0.46 -7.29 17.55
CA GLU A 86 -0.06 -8.03 18.74
C GLU A 86 -1.09 -9.08 19.15
N GLN A 87 -2.38 -8.74 19.12
CA GLN A 87 -3.45 -9.69 19.43
C GLN A 87 -3.44 -10.87 18.45
N ILE A 88 -3.28 -10.62 17.15
CA ILE A 88 -3.21 -11.67 16.13
C ILE A 88 -2.01 -12.60 16.40
N PHE A 89 -0.83 -12.04 16.65
CA PHE A 89 0.37 -12.85 16.89
C PHE A 89 0.30 -13.66 18.20
N ARG A 90 -0.33 -13.14 19.26
CA ARG A 90 -0.55 -13.90 20.51
C ARG A 90 -1.44 -15.12 20.30
N VAL A 91 -2.48 -15.01 19.47
CA VAL A 91 -3.36 -16.14 19.14
C VAL A 91 -2.59 -17.18 18.33
N LEU A 92 -1.92 -16.77 17.25
CA LEU A 92 -1.15 -17.68 16.39
C LEU A 92 -0.03 -18.40 17.16
N HIS A 93 0.66 -17.73 18.07
CA HIS A 93 1.69 -18.36 18.89
C HIS A 93 1.14 -19.45 19.79
N ARG A 94 -0.08 -19.28 20.33
CA ARG A 94 -0.73 -20.31 21.15
C ARG A 94 -1.09 -21.53 20.32
N GLU A 95 -1.67 -21.32 19.14
CA GLU A 95 -2.02 -22.39 18.20
C GLU A 95 -0.80 -23.16 17.64
N SER A 96 0.39 -22.55 17.63
CA SER A 96 1.63 -23.23 17.21
C SER A 96 2.29 -24.11 18.28
N LEU A 97 1.83 -24.01 19.54
CA LEU A 97 2.36 -24.75 20.69
C LEU A 97 1.46 -25.90 21.13
N ASP A 98 0.23 -25.96 20.60
CA ASP A 98 -0.73 -27.05 20.75
C ASP A 98 -0.62 -28.04 19.56
#